data_AF-A0A932P5Z5-F1
#
_entry.id   AF-A0A932P5Z5-F1
#
_cell.length_a   1.000
_cell.length_b   1.000
_cell.length_c   1.000
_cell.angle_alpha   90.00
_cell.angle_beta   90.00
_cell.angle_gamma   90.00
#
_symmetry.space_group_name_H-M   'P 1'
#
loop_
_entity.id
_entity.type
_entity.pdbx_description
1 polymer ?
#
loop_
_entity_poly.entity_id
_entity_poly.type
_entity_poly.pdbx_seq_one_letter_code
_entity_poly.pdbx_strand_id
1 'polypeptide(L)'
;HVKTEFTRGIDLQHALAGFYAPMDALMGSRAGSLGETAALLILLGGLFLMWRKIISWHIPVSMLATLFIMGTLFNAIDPTRHASGFFHLLSGASFLGAFFIATDYVTSPVSKSGQLAFGFGIGLLTWIIRTYAGYPEGVAFAVLLMNALTPILDQHFRPRVFGRTRKGEPLALRGDK
;
A
#
# COMPACT_ATOMS: atom_id res chain seq x y z
N HIS A 1 -14.38 1.55 -20.86
CA HIS A 1 -15.72 1.94 -20.38
C HIS A 1 -15.73 3.25 -19.59
N VAL A 2 -14.79 3.51 -18.68
CA VAL A 2 -14.76 4.80 -17.93
C VAL A 2 -14.32 5.99 -18.79
N LYS A 3 -13.34 5.79 -19.70
CA LYS A 3 -12.89 6.85 -20.63
C LYS A 3 -13.93 7.27 -21.68
N THR A 4 -14.90 6.41 -22.00
CA THR A 4 -15.94 6.70 -23.00
C THR A 4 -17.10 7.52 -22.43
N GLU A 5 -17.35 7.44 -21.12
CA GLU A 5 -18.41 8.18 -20.42
C GLU A 5 -17.97 9.61 -20.05
N PHE A 6 -16.66 9.85 -19.86
CA PHE A 6 -16.11 11.20 -19.65
C PHE A 6 -16.34 12.17 -20.83
N THR A 7 -16.37 11.64 -22.06
CA THR A 7 -16.65 12.42 -23.27
C THR A 7 -18.11 12.86 -23.37
N ARG A 8 -19.03 12.29 -22.57
CA ARG A 8 -20.47 12.59 -22.58
C ARG A 8 -20.94 13.61 -21.53
N GLY A 9 -20.02 14.18 -20.73
CA GLY A 9 -20.39 15.21 -19.74
C GLY A 9 -21.21 14.71 -18.55
N ILE A 10 -21.15 13.41 -18.26
CA ILE A 10 -21.82 12.79 -17.11
C ILE A 10 -20.83 12.74 -15.95
N ASP A 11 -21.24 13.29 -14.81
CA ASP A 11 -20.41 13.44 -13.63
C ASP A 11 -20.01 12.07 -13.03
N LEU A 12 -18.75 11.96 -12.56
CA LEU A 12 -18.17 10.70 -12.07
C LEU A 12 -18.99 10.10 -10.92
N GLN A 13 -19.67 10.96 -10.16
CA GLN A 13 -20.54 10.59 -9.05
C GLN A 13 -21.83 9.90 -9.51
N HIS A 14 -22.43 10.30 -10.64
CA HIS A 14 -23.66 9.68 -11.14
C HIS A 14 -23.42 8.33 -11.83
N ALA A 15 -22.25 8.14 -12.46
CA ALA A 15 -21.87 6.84 -13.01
C ALA A 15 -21.55 5.79 -11.91
N LEU A 16 -21.14 6.25 -10.72
CA LEU A 16 -20.75 5.40 -9.59
C LEU A 16 -21.89 5.22 -8.56
N ALA A 17 -22.88 6.11 -8.50
CA ALA A 17 -23.95 6.10 -7.49
C ALA A 17 -24.81 4.83 -7.48
N GLY A 18 -24.92 4.10 -8.60
CA GLY A 18 -25.64 2.83 -8.68
C GLY A 18 -24.78 1.57 -8.52
N PHE A 19 -23.44 1.69 -8.58
CA PHE A 19 -22.51 0.56 -8.64
C PHE A 19 -21.51 0.51 -7.47
N TYR A 20 -21.40 1.57 -6.66
CA TYR A 20 -20.41 1.70 -5.59
C TYR A 20 -21.06 1.91 -4.22
N ALA A 21 -21.77 0.89 -3.73
CA ALA A 21 -22.01 0.79 -2.29
C ALA A 21 -20.72 0.25 -1.61
N PRO A 22 -20.13 0.97 -0.64
CA PRO A 22 -18.94 0.51 0.08
C PRO A 22 -19.13 -0.85 0.76
N MET A 23 -20.36 -1.16 1.17
CA MET A 23 -20.69 -2.46 1.77
C MET A 23 -20.72 -3.60 0.77
N ASP A 24 -21.16 -3.39 -0.47
CA ASP A 24 -21.14 -4.43 -1.51
C ASP A 24 -19.70 -4.72 -1.98
N ALA A 25 -18.86 -3.68 -2.03
CA ALA A 25 -17.43 -3.82 -2.29
C ALA A 25 -16.71 -4.59 -1.18
N LEU A 26 -17.16 -4.45 0.07
CA LEU A 26 -16.62 -5.18 1.21
C LEU A 26 -17.12 -6.64 1.23
N MET A 27 -18.42 -6.85 1.00
CA MET A 27 -19.06 -8.18 1.01
C MET A 27 -18.78 -9.03 -0.24
N GLY A 28 -18.12 -8.46 -1.25
CA GLY A 28 -17.74 -9.19 -2.46
C GLY A 28 -18.89 -9.49 -3.42
N SER A 29 -20.05 -8.83 -3.24
CA SER A 29 -21.24 -8.96 -4.08
C SER A 29 -21.12 -8.26 -5.44
N ARG A 30 -19.94 -7.69 -5.76
CA ARG A 30 -19.67 -7.00 -7.03
C ARG A 30 -18.89 -7.87 -8.02
N ALA A 31 -19.13 -7.67 -9.32
CA ALA A 31 -18.25 -8.17 -10.36
C ALA A 31 -16.93 -7.39 -10.35
N GLY A 32 -15.84 -8.02 -9.89
CA GLY A 32 -14.50 -7.43 -9.79
C GLY A 32 -13.42 -8.51 -9.81
N SER A 33 -12.15 -8.10 -9.72
CA SER A 33 -11.01 -9.04 -9.64
C SER A 33 -11.12 -9.92 -8.39
N LEU A 34 -10.57 -11.14 -8.40
CA LEU A 34 -10.60 -12.08 -7.26
C LEU A 34 -10.11 -11.43 -5.95
N GLY A 35 -9.13 -10.53 -6.05
CA GLY A 35 -8.59 -9.79 -4.90
C GLY A 35 -9.51 -8.70 -4.35
N GLU A 36 -10.52 -8.29 -5.11
CA GLU A 36 -11.52 -7.29 -4.71
C GLU A 36 -12.76 -7.95 -4.12
N THR A 37 -13.20 -9.08 -4.67
CA THR A 37 -14.37 -9.82 -4.16
C THR A 37 -14.05 -10.58 -2.88
N ALA A 38 -12.81 -11.06 -2.73
CA ALA A 38 -12.35 -11.73 -1.51
C ALA A 38 -11.72 -10.77 -0.48
N ALA A 39 -11.93 -9.45 -0.59
CA ALA A 39 -11.26 -8.45 0.23
C ALA A 39 -11.40 -8.71 1.75
N LEU A 40 -12.59 -9.14 2.21
CA LEU A 40 -12.81 -9.51 3.62
C LEU A 40 -11.99 -10.72 4.07
N LEU A 41 -11.96 -11.78 3.27
CA LEU A 41 -11.19 -12.99 3.57
C LEU A 41 -9.69 -12.68 3.58
N ILE A 42 -9.23 -11.84 2.64
CA ILE A 42 -7.84 -11.39 2.55
C ILE A 42 -7.48 -10.53 3.77
N LEU A 43 -8.37 -9.62 4.18
CA LEU A 43 -8.17 -8.79 5.37
C LEU A 43 -8.10 -9.65 6.63
N LEU A 44 -9.00 -10.63 6.79
CA LEU A 44 -8.98 -11.59 7.90
C LEU A 44 -7.71 -12.44 7.89
N GLY A 45 -7.28 -12.93 6.73
CA GLY A 45 -6.03 -13.67 6.57
C GLY A 45 -4.80 -12.82 6.92
N GLY A 46 -4.75 -11.58 6.44
CA GLY A 46 -3.69 -10.63 6.77
C GLY A 46 -3.62 -10.29 8.25
N LEU A 47 -4.79 -10.09 8.89
CA LEU A 47 -4.88 -9.83 10.33
C LEU A 47 -4.45 -11.06 11.14
N PHE A 48 -4.81 -12.27 10.70
CA PHE A 48 -4.37 -13.52 11.31
C PHE A 48 -2.85 -13.68 11.24
N LEU A 49 -2.23 -13.39 10.10
CA LEU A 49 -0.77 -13.43 9.94
C LEU A 49 -0.07 -12.40 10.85
N MET A 50 -0.65 -11.20 10.97
CA MET A 50 -0.14 -10.16 11.85
C MET A 50 -0.25 -10.57 13.34
N TRP A 51 -1.37 -11.17 13.73
CA TRP A 51 -1.56 -11.69 15.10
C TRP A 51 -0.57 -12.81 15.44
N ARG A 52 -0.31 -13.70 14.48
CA ARG A 52 0.71 -14.75 14.58
C ARG A 52 2.15 -14.23 14.51
N LYS A 53 2.33 -12.91 14.32
CA LYS A 53 3.64 -12.25 14.15
C LYS A 53 4.46 -12.83 13.00
N ILE A 54 3.78 -13.37 11.98
CA ILE A 54 4.38 -13.87 10.73
C ILE A 54 4.59 -12.72 9.74
N ILE A 55 3.95 -11.57 9.92
CA ILE A 55 4.22 -10.36 9.14
C ILE A 55 4.33 -9.16 10.08
N SER A 56 5.12 -8.16 9.68
CA SER A 56 5.22 -6.89 10.43
C SER A 56 4.11 -5.93 9.97
N TRP A 57 3.63 -5.08 10.89
CA TRP A 57 2.58 -4.10 10.56
C TRP A 57 3.10 -2.88 9.79
N HIS A 58 4.43 -2.66 9.77
CA HIS A 58 5.02 -1.45 9.19
C HIS A 58 4.74 -1.31 7.69
N ILE A 59 4.94 -2.38 6.92
CA ILE A 59 4.74 -2.35 5.45
C ILE A 59 3.25 -2.23 5.10
N PRO A 60 2.34 -3.11 5.59
CA PRO A 60 0.93 -3.06 5.20
C PRO A 60 0.26 -1.75 5.59
N VAL A 61 0.49 -1.30 6.83
CA VAL A 61 -0.14 -0.08 7.35
C VAL A 61 0.41 1.14 6.60
N SER A 62 1.72 1.22 6.38
CA SER A 62 2.30 2.35 5.65
C SER A 62 1.82 2.42 4.21
N MET A 63 1.73 1.29 3.50
CA MET A 63 1.24 1.24 2.13
C MET A 63 -0.22 1.70 2.03
N LEU A 64 -1.10 1.12 2.86
CA LEU A 64 -2.53 1.44 2.85
C LEU A 64 -2.79 2.87 3.30
N ALA A 65 -2.08 3.35 4.33
CA ALA A 65 -2.20 4.73 4.81
C ALA A 65 -1.77 5.73 3.73
N THR A 66 -0.63 5.52 3.07
CA THR A 66 -0.19 6.41 1.99
C THR A 66 -1.18 6.42 0.83
N LEU A 67 -1.65 5.24 0.41
CA LEU A 67 -2.62 5.14 -0.69
C LEU A 67 -3.94 5.85 -0.35
N PHE A 68 -4.41 5.71 0.89
CA PHE A 68 -5.61 6.38 1.38
C PHE A 68 -5.43 7.91 1.47
N ILE A 69 -4.32 8.38 2.03
CA ILE A 69 -4.03 9.81 2.18
C ILE A 69 -3.89 10.46 0.80
N MET A 70 -3.15 9.85 -0.13
CA MET A 70 -3.01 10.40 -1.48
C MET A 70 -4.34 10.39 -2.23
N GLY A 71 -5.10 9.30 -2.15
CA GLY A 71 -6.42 9.23 -2.76
C GLY A 71 -7.41 10.26 -2.20
N THR A 72 -7.46 10.43 -0.87
CA THR A 72 -8.35 11.41 -0.22
C THR A 72 -7.92 12.86 -0.46
N LEU A 73 -6.63 13.17 -0.38
CA LEU A 73 -6.12 14.52 -0.58
C LEU A 73 -6.39 15.01 -2.00
N PHE A 74 -6.09 14.20 -3.01
CA PHE A 74 -6.30 14.60 -4.40
C PHE A 74 -7.77 14.58 -4.81
N ASN A 75 -8.59 13.68 -4.22
CA ASN A 75 -10.04 13.74 -4.37
C ASN A 75 -10.64 15.01 -3.73
N ALA A 76 -10.08 15.52 -2.63
CA ALA A 76 -10.53 16.77 -2.03
C ALA A 76 -10.17 18.01 -2.87
N ILE A 77 -9.09 17.95 -3.65
CA ILE A 77 -8.66 19.04 -4.55
C ILE A 77 -9.49 19.04 -5.84
N ASP A 78 -9.68 17.88 -6.48
CA ASP A 78 -10.48 17.75 -7.69
C ASP A 78 -11.28 16.42 -7.67
N PRO A 79 -12.52 16.47 -7.13
CA PRO A 79 -13.38 15.29 -7.01
C PRO A 79 -13.83 14.72 -8.36
N THR A 80 -13.76 15.51 -9.43
CA THR A 80 -14.23 15.11 -10.77
C THR A 80 -13.17 14.29 -11.51
N ARG A 81 -11.90 14.46 -11.15
CA ARG A 81 -10.75 13.84 -11.83
C ARG A 81 -10.11 12.72 -11.02
N HIS A 82 -10.28 12.72 -9.70
CA HIS A 82 -9.66 11.75 -8.80
C HIS A 82 -10.70 10.94 -8.03
N ALA A 83 -10.51 9.61 -8.01
CA ALA A 83 -11.36 8.72 -7.22
C ALA A 83 -11.07 8.85 -5.72
N SER A 84 -12.05 8.55 -4.87
CA SER A 84 -11.91 8.67 -3.42
C SER A 84 -10.85 7.72 -2.85
N GLY A 85 -10.24 8.05 -1.71
CA GLY A 85 -9.26 7.17 -1.07
C GLY A 85 -9.81 5.78 -0.74
N PHE A 86 -11.10 5.68 -0.39
CA PHE A 86 -11.78 4.39 -0.19
C PHE A 86 -11.87 3.58 -1.49
N PHE A 87 -12.10 4.22 -2.63
CA PHE A 87 -12.05 3.56 -3.93
C PHE A 87 -10.66 2.98 -4.19
N HIS A 88 -9.58 3.71 -3.88
CA HIS A 88 -8.23 3.18 -4.04
C HIS A 88 -7.92 2.02 -3.07
N LEU A 89 -8.42 2.05 -1.84
CA LEU A 89 -8.26 0.92 -0.91
C LEU A 89 -9.04 -0.33 -1.34
N LEU A 90 -10.28 -0.17 -1.79
CA LEU A 90 -11.19 -1.26 -2.15
C LEU A 90 -11.08 -1.71 -3.61
N SER A 91 -10.20 -1.11 -4.41
CA SER A 91 -9.94 -1.51 -5.80
C SER A 91 -8.51 -1.98 -6.02
N GLY A 92 -8.28 -2.76 -7.08
CA GLY A 92 -6.98 -3.18 -7.59
C GLY A 92 -6.18 -4.05 -6.62
N ALA A 93 -6.86 -4.94 -5.90
CA ALA A 93 -6.28 -5.90 -4.98
C ALA A 93 -5.31 -5.28 -3.94
N SER A 94 -5.55 -4.03 -3.49
CA SER A 94 -4.66 -3.30 -2.57
C SER A 94 -4.41 -4.05 -1.26
N PHE A 95 -5.43 -4.73 -0.70
CA PHE A 95 -5.28 -5.54 0.50
C PHE A 95 -4.46 -6.81 0.26
N LEU A 96 -4.64 -7.47 -0.88
CA LEU A 96 -3.82 -8.63 -1.27
C LEU A 96 -2.35 -8.21 -1.39
N GLY A 97 -2.12 -7.09 -2.08
CA GLY A 97 -0.80 -6.50 -2.21
C GLY A 97 -0.17 -6.15 -0.87
N ALA A 98 -0.92 -5.48 0.01
CA ALA A 98 -0.41 -5.04 1.30
C ALA A 98 -0.07 -6.19 2.26
N PHE A 99 -0.88 -7.25 2.32
CA PHE A 99 -0.73 -8.32 3.32
C PHE A 99 -0.01 -9.58 2.84
N PHE A 100 0.01 -9.86 1.54
CA PHE A 100 0.55 -11.11 1.00
C PHE A 100 1.69 -10.93 0.01
N ILE A 101 1.78 -9.78 -0.66
CA ILE A 101 2.82 -9.53 -1.67
C ILE A 101 3.93 -8.63 -1.10
N ALA A 102 3.59 -7.47 -0.56
CA ALA A 102 4.54 -6.48 -0.05
C ALA A 102 5.28 -6.94 1.22
N THR A 103 4.72 -7.90 1.96
CA THR A 103 5.30 -8.45 3.19
C THR A 103 6.22 -9.65 2.96
N ASP A 104 6.65 -9.90 1.72
CA ASP A 104 7.66 -10.93 1.44
C ASP A 104 8.99 -10.58 2.13
N TYR A 105 9.51 -11.53 2.90
CA TYR A 105 10.71 -11.35 3.73
C TYR A 105 12.02 -11.33 2.95
N VAL A 106 12.03 -11.85 1.73
CA VAL A 106 13.26 -11.93 0.93
C VAL A 106 13.56 -10.60 0.24
N THR A 107 12.52 -9.85 -0.11
CA THR A 107 12.62 -8.68 -0.97
C THR A 107 12.38 -7.35 -0.25
N SER A 108 11.93 -7.38 1.00
CA SER A 108 11.66 -6.18 1.81
C SER A 108 12.86 -5.73 2.66
N PRO A 109 12.98 -4.43 3.01
CA PRO A 109 14.06 -3.92 3.84
C PRO A 109 14.09 -4.55 5.25
N VAL A 110 15.30 -4.69 5.79
CA VAL A 110 15.52 -5.37 7.08
C VAL A 110 15.18 -4.47 8.28
N SER A 111 15.30 -3.15 8.12
CA SER A 111 15.05 -2.20 9.20
C SER A 111 13.59 -1.74 9.28
N LYS A 112 13.09 -1.50 10.50
CA LYS A 112 11.70 -1.01 10.71
C LYS A 112 11.43 0.33 10.01
N SER A 113 12.40 1.24 10.02
CA SER A 113 12.30 2.52 9.31
C SER A 113 12.35 2.34 7.79
N GLY A 114 13.17 1.41 7.30
CA GLY A 114 13.20 1.04 5.89
C GLY A 114 11.88 0.43 5.43
N GLN A 115 11.26 -0.42 6.25
CA GLN A 115 9.94 -1.01 5.99
C GLN A 115 8.82 0.04 5.86
N LEU A 116 8.86 1.09 6.69
CA LEU A 116 7.92 2.22 6.57
C LEU A 116 8.16 3.00 5.28
N ALA A 117 9.42 3.35 4.98
CA ALA A 117 9.74 4.06 3.73
C ALA A 117 9.38 3.23 2.49
N PHE A 118 9.57 1.92 2.55
CA PHE A 118 9.21 0.97 1.51
C PHE A 118 7.69 0.91 1.30
N GLY A 119 6.92 0.73 2.37
CA GLY A 119 5.46 0.75 2.29
C GLY A 119 4.93 2.09 1.76
N PHE A 120 5.49 3.21 2.21
CA PHE A 120 5.18 4.54 1.67
C PHE A 120 5.44 4.62 0.16
N GLY A 121 6.60 4.15 -0.31
CA GLY A 121 6.95 4.12 -1.73
C GLY A 121 5.97 3.30 -2.57
N ILE A 122 5.59 2.11 -2.11
CA ILE A 122 4.60 1.27 -2.79
C ILE A 122 3.25 2.01 -2.88
N GLY A 123 2.78 2.58 -1.78
CA GLY A 123 1.49 3.30 -1.75
C GLY A 123 1.47 4.50 -2.69
N LEU A 124 2.54 5.29 -2.70
CA LEU A 124 2.67 6.46 -3.57
C LEU A 124 2.73 6.07 -5.05
N LEU A 125 3.58 5.09 -5.40
CA LEU A 125 3.71 4.60 -6.77
C LEU A 125 2.40 3.98 -7.27
N THR A 126 1.72 3.21 -6.43
CA THR A 126 0.40 2.64 -6.75
C THR A 126 -0.60 3.73 -7.09
N TRP A 127 -0.65 4.81 -6.30
CA TRP A 127 -1.54 5.94 -6.58
C TRP A 127 -1.20 6.65 -7.90
N ILE A 128 0.09 6.88 -8.17
CA ILE A 128 0.57 7.49 -9.43
C ILE A 128 0.15 6.62 -10.63
N ILE A 129 0.42 5.31 -10.57
CA ILE A 129 0.12 4.39 -11.67
C ILE A 129 -1.38 4.35 -11.94
N ARG A 130 -2.21 4.28 -10.90
CA ARG A 130 -3.67 4.23 -11.06
C ARG A 130 -4.23 5.53 -11.64
N THR A 131 -3.71 6.66 -11.19
CA THR A 131 -4.22 7.98 -11.58
C THR A 131 -3.79 8.36 -13.01
N TYR A 132 -2.51 8.15 -13.35
CA TYR A 132 -1.95 8.63 -14.62
C TYR A 132 -1.87 7.55 -15.71
N ALA A 133 -1.60 6.29 -15.34
CA ALA A 133 -1.45 5.21 -16.32
C ALA A 133 -2.78 4.47 -16.59
N GLY A 134 -3.80 4.65 -15.73
CA GLY A 134 -5.13 4.04 -15.90
C GLY A 134 -5.17 2.53 -15.67
N TYR A 135 -4.15 1.97 -15.01
CA TYR A 135 -4.10 0.55 -14.64
C TYR A 135 -4.58 0.35 -13.19
N PRO A 136 -5.81 -0.16 -12.97
CA PRO A 136 -6.34 -0.37 -11.62
C PRO A 136 -5.49 -1.35 -10.80
N GLU A 137 -4.86 -2.35 -11.43
CA GLU A 137 -3.99 -3.36 -10.78
C GLU A 137 -2.54 -2.89 -10.57
N GLY A 138 -2.31 -1.58 -10.40
CA GLY A 138 -0.96 -0.98 -10.32
C GLY A 138 -0.07 -1.41 -9.14
N VAL A 139 -0.60 -2.20 -8.20
CA VAL A 139 0.09 -2.58 -6.95
C VAL A 139 1.29 -3.49 -7.21
N ALA A 140 1.16 -4.49 -8.10
CA ALA A 140 2.25 -5.42 -8.39
C ALA A 140 3.46 -4.71 -9.01
N PHE A 141 3.22 -3.76 -9.91
CA PHE A 141 4.27 -2.95 -10.52
C PHE A 141 4.97 -2.05 -9.49
N ALA A 142 4.21 -1.44 -8.58
CA ALA A 142 4.76 -0.63 -7.50
C ALA A 142 5.65 -1.47 -6.57
N VAL A 143 5.23 -2.68 -6.21
CA VAL A 143 6.05 -3.60 -5.40
C VAL A 143 7.32 -3.99 -6.14
N LEU A 144 7.23 -4.37 -7.41
CA LEU A 144 8.40 -4.76 -8.20
C LEU A 144 9.43 -3.62 -8.30
N LEU A 145 8.97 -2.39 -8.52
CA LEU A 145 9.86 -1.23 -8.56
C LEU A 145 10.49 -0.95 -7.19
N MET A 146 9.72 -1.07 -6.11
CA MET A 146 10.24 -0.86 -4.76
C MET A 146 11.20 -1.96 -4.31
N ASN A 147 10.99 -3.21 -4.74
CA ASN A 147 11.92 -4.32 -4.50
C ASN A 147 13.29 -4.03 -5.11
N ALA A 148 13.33 -3.41 -6.29
CA ALA A 148 14.59 -2.97 -6.90
C ALA A 148 15.26 -1.83 -6.12
N LEU A 149 14.49 -1.03 -5.36
CA LEU A 149 14.99 0.05 -4.52
C LEU A 149 15.32 -0.41 -3.08
N THR A 150 14.97 -1.64 -2.69
CA THR A 150 15.27 -2.21 -1.36
C THR A 150 16.75 -2.11 -0.98
N PRO A 151 17.73 -2.42 -1.86
CA PRO A 151 19.15 -2.31 -1.51
C PRO A 151 19.58 -0.88 -1.15
N ILE A 152 18.96 0.13 -1.77
CA ILE A 152 19.23 1.55 -1.50
C ILE A 152 18.61 1.94 -0.15
N LEU A 153 17.38 1.49 0.11
CA LEU A 153 16.71 1.67 1.40
C LEU A 153 17.50 1.05 2.54
N ASP A 154 18.02 -0.16 2.37
CA ASP A 154 18.84 -0.82 3.39
C ASP A 154 20.18 -0.12 3.63
N GLN A 155 20.78 0.49 2.60
CA GLN A 155 21.98 1.31 2.77
C GLN A 155 21.72 2.57 3.60
N HIS A 156 20.58 3.22 3.39
CA HIS A 156 20.24 4.46 4.09
C HIS A 156 19.68 4.22 5.49
N PHE A 157 18.87 3.18 5.65
CA PHE A 157 18.20 2.83 6.90
C PHE A 157 18.86 1.63 7.59
N ARG A 158 20.20 1.57 7.62
CA ARG A 158 20.92 0.43 8.23
C ARG A 158 20.50 0.23 9.70
N PRO A 159 20.15 -1.01 10.11
CA PRO A 159 19.91 -1.30 11.51
C PRO A 159 21.21 -1.14 12.32
N ARG A 160 21.07 -0.71 13.57
CA ARG A 160 22.22 -0.54 14.48
C ARG A 160 22.87 -1.89 14.75
N VAL A 161 24.18 -1.99 14.51
CA VAL A 161 24.97 -3.18 14.85
C VAL A 161 24.97 -3.38 16.36
N PHE A 162 24.65 -4.60 16.82
CA PHE A 162 24.65 -4.95 18.23
C PHE A 162 26.03 -4.69 18.85
N GLY A 163 26.08 -4.11 20.05
CA GLY A 163 27.34 -3.78 20.73
C GLY A 163 28.02 -2.48 20.28
N ARG A 164 27.47 -1.73 19.31
CA ARG A 164 28.03 -0.44 18.85
C ARG A 164 27.02 0.70 18.94
N THR A 165 27.46 1.96 18.99
CA THR A 165 26.64 3.18 18.88
C THR A 165 26.08 3.33 17.46
N ARG A 166 25.14 4.26 17.24
CA ARG A 166 24.65 4.58 15.88
C ARG A 166 25.75 5.04 14.92
N LYS A 167 26.87 5.55 15.46
CA LYS A 167 28.06 5.97 14.69
C LYS A 167 29.06 4.82 14.46
N GLY A 168 28.80 3.62 14.98
CA GLY A 168 29.67 2.46 14.83
C GLY A 168 30.78 2.33 15.89
N GLU A 169 30.76 3.16 16.93
CA GLU A 169 31.71 3.07 18.05
C GLU A 169 31.31 1.95 19.02
N PRO A 170 32.23 1.21 19.64
CA PRO A 170 31.90 0.24 20.68
C PRO A 170 31.07 0.87 21.81
N LEU A 171 30.08 0.16 22.33
CA LEU A 171 29.40 0.57 23.56
C LEU A 171 30.38 0.50 24.72
N ALA A 172 30.49 1.56 25.50
CA ALA A 172 31.25 1.54 26.75
C ALA A 172 30.63 0.47 27.66
N LEU A 173 31.38 -0.62 27.90
CA LEU A 173 30.97 -1.67 28.82
C LEU A 173 31.10 -1.14 30.25
N ARG A 174 30.17 -1.52 31.12
CA ARG A 174 30.19 -1.13 32.54
C ARG A 174 31.41 -1.76 33.21
N GLY A 175 32.52 -1.03 33.22
CA GLY A 175 33.86 -1.50 33.61
C GLY A 175 35.02 -0.72 32.98
N ASP A 176 34.77 0.07 31.92
CA ASP A 176 35.76 1.03 31.37
C ASP A 176 35.80 2.32 32.22
N LYS A 177 36.34 2.22 33.44
CA LYS A 177 37.02 3.26 34.22
C LYS A 177 37.82 2.60 35.34
#